data_AF-A0A397N8Z1-F1
#
_entry.id   AF-A0A397N8Z1-F1
#
_cell.length_a   1.000
_cell.length_b   1.000
_cell.length_c   1.000
_cell.angle_alpha   90.00
_cell.angle_beta   90.00
_cell.angle_gamma   90.00
#
_symmetry.space_group_name_H-M   'P 1'
#
loop_
_entity.id
_entity.type
_entity.pdbx_description
1 polymer ?
#
loop_
_entity_poly.entity_id
_entity_poly.type
_entity_poly.pdbx_seq_one_letter_code
_entity_poly.pdbx_strand_id
1 'polypeptide(L)'
;MEIVRSTFYRSQHVTGPACVLVSIRFGKKPENGPQIFCLLAQGKHDASVKFDLENHVAEVLSGVAKANAECSGALEVEAIEVVPDDYPRKTQAEYVAYKIATAVLQGEI
;
A
#
# COMPACT_ATOMS: atom_id res chain seq x y z
N MET A 1 -19.94 7.65 -21.21
CA MET A 1 -19.22 6.77 -20.27
C MET A 1 -17.82 7.34 -20.13
N GLU A 2 -17.53 8.04 -19.04
CA GLU A 2 -16.18 8.51 -18.77
C GLU A 2 -15.37 7.38 -18.16
N ILE A 3 -14.20 7.10 -18.72
CA ILE A 3 -13.25 6.15 -18.15
C ILE A 3 -12.56 6.85 -16.99
N VAL A 4 -12.88 6.46 -15.76
CA VAL A 4 -12.15 6.94 -14.57
C VAL A 4 -10.90 6.09 -14.41
N ARG A 5 -9.72 6.72 -14.52
CA ARG A 5 -8.44 6.04 -14.29
C ARG A 5 -8.20 5.94 -12.79
N SER A 6 -8.26 4.72 -12.26
CA SER A 6 -7.78 4.41 -10.90
C SER A 6 -6.31 3.99 -10.99
N THR A 7 -5.41 4.76 -10.38
CA THR A 7 -3.98 4.47 -10.38
C THR A 7 -3.56 3.93 -9.02
N PHE A 8 -3.01 2.72 -9.01
CA PHE A 8 -2.30 2.18 -7.86
C PHE A 8 -0.80 2.28 -8.12
N TYR A 9 -0.09 2.97 -7.23
CA TYR A 9 1.36 3.00 -7.18
C TYR A 9 1.84 1.77 -6.41
N ARG A 10 2.75 1.01 -6.98
CA ARG A 10 3.16 -0.29 -6.44
C ARG A 10 4.65 -0.38 -6.31
N SER A 11 5.10 -1.00 -5.24
CA SER A 11 6.49 -1.39 -5.05
C SER A 11 6.53 -2.64 -4.17
N GLN A 12 7.58 -3.42 -4.32
CA GLN A 12 7.78 -4.65 -3.57
C GLN A 12 9.10 -4.60 -2.82
N HIS A 13 9.14 -5.28 -1.68
CA HIS A 13 10.37 -5.46 -0.92
C HIS A 13 10.53 -6.92 -0.55
N VAL A 14 11.61 -7.52 -1.06
CA VAL A 14 11.95 -8.94 -0.86
C VAL A 14 13.25 -9.00 -0.06
N THR A 15 13.21 -9.62 1.11
CA THR A 15 14.39 -9.83 1.96
C THR A 15 14.43 -11.26 2.49
N GLY A 16 15.28 -12.10 1.92
CA GLY A 16 15.36 -13.51 2.29
C GLY A 16 13.99 -14.22 2.10
N PRO A 17 13.41 -14.83 3.14
CA PRO A 17 12.10 -15.48 3.04
C PRO A 17 10.91 -14.50 3.09
N ALA A 18 11.16 -13.21 3.35
CA ALA A 18 10.11 -12.21 3.49
C ALA A 18 9.84 -11.50 2.16
N CYS A 19 8.57 -11.31 1.83
CA CYS A 19 8.13 -10.61 0.64
C CYS A 19 6.85 -9.84 0.95
N VAL A 20 6.82 -8.58 0.52
CA VAL A 20 5.61 -7.76 0.55
C VAL A 20 5.49 -6.95 -0.74
N LEU A 21 4.31 -7.00 -1.34
CA LEU A 21 3.87 -6.07 -2.37
C LEU A 21 2.93 -5.05 -1.72
N VAL A 22 3.31 -3.78 -1.74
CA VAL A 22 2.43 -2.69 -1.29
C VAL A 22 1.92 -1.95 -2.51
N SER A 23 0.61 -1.81 -2.60
CA SER A 23 -0.08 -1.11 -3.68
C SER A 23 -0.98 -0.05 -3.07
N ILE A 24 -0.73 1.23 -3.36
CA ILE A 24 -1.42 2.37 -2.74
C ILE A 24 -2.12 3.18 -3.82
N ARG A 25 -3.40 3.47 -3.59
CA ARG A 25 -4.12 4.53 -4.29
C ARG A 25 -4.19 5.76 -3.39
N PHE A 26 -3.57 6.84 -3.85
CA PHE A 26 -3.70 8.13 -3.18
C PHE A 26 -4.99 8.83 -3.61
N GLY A 27 -5.64 9.48 -2.67
CA GLY A 27 -6.95 10.11 -2.82
C GLY A 27 -7.55 10.41 -1.45
N LYS A 28 -8.76 10.97 -1.42
CA LYS A 28 -9.42 11.30 -0.15
C LYS A 28 -9.56 10.04 0.72
N LYS A 29 -9.05 10.09 1.96
CA LYS A 29 -9.16 8.95 2.88
C LYS A 29 -10.63 8.74 3.29
N PRO A 30 -11.17 7.52 3.20
CA PRO A 30 -12.50 7.22 3.72
C PRO A 30 -12.56 7.37 5.25
N GLU A 31 -13.75 7.61 5.81
CA GLU A 31 -13.95 7.86 7.25
C GLU A 31 -13.44 6.72 8.14
N ASN A 32 -13.59 5.47 7.66
CA ASN A 32 -13.19 4.26 8.39
C ASN A 32 -11.78 3.76 8.03
N GLY A 33 -10.97 4.60 7.39
CA GLY A 33 -9.64 4.22 6.89
C GLY A 33 -9.65 3.75 5.42
N PRO A 34 -8.48 3.35 4.89
CA PRO A 34 -8.35 2.95 3.49
C PRO A 34 -9.24 1.78 3.11
N GLN A 35 -9.79 1.80 1.89
CA GLN A 35 -10.43 0.61 1.32
C GLN A 35 -9.38 -0.48 1.06
N ILE A 36 -9.67 -1.72 1.45
CA ILE A 36 -8.76 -2.85 1.24
C ILE A 36 -9.26 -3.72 0.08
N PHE A 37 -8.40 -3.94 -0.90
CA PHE A 37 -8.63 -4.83 -2.03
C PHE A 37 -7.67 -6.02 -1.98
N CYS A 38 -8.19 -7.23 -2.18
CA CYS A 38 -7.36 -8.43 -2.27
C CYS A 38 -7.07 -8.75 -3.74
N LEU A 39 -5.79 -8.76 -4.11
CA LEU A 39 -5.33 -9.24 -5.41
C LEU A 39 -5.27 -10.77 -5.40
N LEU A 40 -6.09 -11.39 -6.26
CA LEU A 40 -6.16 -12.83 -6.41
C LEU A 40 -5.68 -13.25 -7.80
N ALA A 41 -4.89 -14.32 -7.83
CA ALA A 41 -4.56 -15.00 -9.08
C ALA A 41 -5.80 -15.70 -9.66
N GLN A 42 -5.82 -15.89 -10.98
CA GLN A 42 -6.89 -16.61 -11.67
C GLN A 42 -7.09 -18.02 -11.08
N GLY A 43 -8.34 -18.36 -10.76
CA GLY A 43 -8.69 -19.67 -10.16
C GLY A 43 -8.48 -19.73 -8.64
N LYS A 44 -7.95 -18.68 -8.01
CA LYS A 44 -7.94 -18.55 -6.54
C LYS A 44 -9.19 -17.79 -6.10
N HIS A 45 -9.95 -18.42 -5.19
CA HIS A 45 -11.19 -17.86 -4.65
C HIS A 45 -11.08 -17.49 -3.16
N ASP A 46 -10.00 -17.88 -2.50
CA ASP A 46 -9.75 -17.56 -1.10
C ASP A 46 -9.03 -16.20 -0.98
N ALA A 47 -9.75 -15.23 -0.42
CA ALA A 47 -9.26 -13.89 -0.12
C ALA A 47 -8.75 -13.73 1.32
N SER A 48 -8.64 -14.82 2.09
CA SER A 48 -8.18 -14.77 3.47
C SER A 48 -6.72 -14.33 3.54
N VAL A 49 -6.48 -13.18 4.16
CA VAL A 49 -5.15 -12.60 4.36
C VAL A 49 -4.42 -13.40 5.43
N LYS A 50 -3.23 -13.92 5.11
CA LYS A 50 -2.45 -14.84 5.97
C LYS A 50 -1.45 -14.15 6.89
N PHE A 51 -1.41 -12.83 6.85
CA PHE A 51 -0.56 -11.99 7.70
C PHE A 51 -1.43 -11.01 8.50
N ASP A 52 -0.79 -10.30 9.43
CA ASP A 52 -1.44 -9.27 10.23
C ASP A 52 -1.80 -8.05 9.37
N LEU A 53 -3.05 -8.04 8.88
CA LEU A 53 -3.56 -6.98 8.00
C LEU A 53 -3.63 -5.62 8.72
N GLU A 54 -3.99 -5.61 10.00
CA GLU A 54 -4.13 -4.37 10.77
C GLU A 54 -2.76 -3.70 10.94
N ASN A 55 -1.75 -4.47 11.36
CA ASN A 55 -0.39 -3.96 11.43
C ASN A 55 0.15 -3.55 10.05
N HIS A 56 -0.16 -4.30 8.99
CA HIS A 56 0.24 -3.93 7.63
C HIS A 56 -0.35 -2.57 7.23
N VAL A 57 -1.64 -2.33 7.47
CA VAL A 57 -2.30 -1.04 7.17
C VAL A 57 -1.68 0.08 8.01
N ALA A 58 -1.43 -0.16 9.31
CA ALA A 58 -0.79 0.82 10.18
C ALA A 58 0.63 1.18 9.70
N GLU A 59 1.42 0.19 9.29
CA GLU A 59 2.75 0.39 8.71
C GLU A 59 2.68 1.19 7.39
N VAL A 60 1.73 0.89 6.51
CA VAL A 60 1.54 1.66 5.26
C VAL A 60 1.22 3.13 5.57
N LEU A 61 0.27 3.39 6.48
CA LEU A 61 -0.09 4.75 6.88
C LEU A 61 1.09 5.48 7.55
N SER A 62 1.87 4.78 8.38
CA SER A 62 3.10 5.30 9.00
C SER A 62 4.11 5.76 7.93
N GLY A 63 4.34 4.92 6.92
CA GLY A 63 5.28 5.22 5.83
C GLY A 63 4.86 6.43 5.00
N VAL A 64 3.57 6.54 4.68
CA VAL A 64 3.02 7.71 3.97
C VAL A 64 3.09 8.97 4.84
N ALA A 65 2.75 8.89 6.13
CA ALA A 65 2.84 10.02 7.05
C ALA A 65 4.28 10.53 7.19
N LYS A 66 5.26 9.61 7.25
CA LYS A 66 6.68 9.94 7.25
C LYS A 66 7.10 10.67 5.98
N ALA A 67 6.70 10.18 4.81
CA ALA A 67 7.01 10.83 3.52
C ALA A 67 6.39 12.23 3.43
N ASN A 68 5.15 12.40 3.88
CA ASN A 68 4.50 13.72 3.96
C ASN A 68 5.28 14.68 4.87
N ALA A 69 5.74 14.22 6.04
CA ALA A 69 6.52 15.05 6.95
C ALA A 69 7.88 15.48 6.34
N GLU A 70 8.57 14.57 5.66
CA GLU A 70 9.90 14.85 5.07
C GLU A 70 9.82 15.67 3.77
N CYS A 71 8.78 15.47 2.96
CA CYS A 71 8.62 16.12 1.65
C CYS A 71 7.61 17.29 1.67
N SER A 72 7.15 17.71 2.85
CA SER A 72 6.08 18.73 3.01
C SER A 72 4.81 18.40 2.20
N GLY A 73 4.46 17.12 2.16
CA GLY A 73 3.33 16.57 1.41
C GLY A 73 2.03 16.50 2.21
N ALA A 74 0.94 16.19 1.50
CA ALA A 74 -0.39 15.99 2.06
C ALA A 74 -1.10 14.79 1.41
N LEU A 75 -0.35 13.73 1.08
CA LEU A 75 -0.94 12.52 0.51
C LEU A 75 -1.88 11.85 1.51
N GLU A 76 -3.07 11.52 1.04
CA GLU A 76 -4.04 10.70 1.74
C GLU A 76 -4.17 9.34 1.06
N VAL A 77 -4.37 8.29 1.86
CA VAL A 77 -4.51 6.92 1.36
C VAL A 77 -5.99 6.59 1.20
N GLU A 78 -6.44 6.48 -0.04
CA GLU A 78 -7.82 6.11 -0.33
C GLU A 78 -8.01 4.59 -0.26
N ALA A 79 -7.07 3.84 -0.85
CA ALA A 79 -7.14 2.40 -0.90
C ALA A 79 -5.76 1.73 -0.85
N ILE A 80 -5.74 0.51 -0.34
CA ILE A 80 -4.59 -0.39 -0.29
C ILE A 80 -5.00 -1.70 -0.97
N GLU A 81 -4.14 -2.17 -1.85
CA GLU A 81 -4.24 -3.47 -2.51
C GLU A 81 -3.22 -4.41 -1.87
N VAL A 82 -3.67 -5.58 -1.42
CA VAL A 82 -2.86 -6.60 -0.74
C VAL A 82 -2.90 -7.93 -1.48
N VAL A 83 -1.79 -8.67 -1.44
CA VAL A 83 -1.74 -10.07 -1.89
C VAL A 83 -1.93 -10.97 -0.66
N PRO A 84 -3.04 -11.73 -0.53
CA PRO A 84 -3.35 -12.44 0.72
C PRO A 84 -2.30 -13.46 1.18
N ASP A 85 -1.47 -13.98 0.26
CA ASP A 85 -0.40 -14.94 0.55
C ASP A 85 0.96 -14.29 0.83
N ASP A 86 1.06 -12.96 0.83
CA ASP A 86 2.32 -12.28 1.17
C ASP A 86 2.80 -12.65 2.57
N TYR A 87 4.11 -12.51 2.79
CA TYR A 87 4.75 -12.83 4.05
C TYR A 87 5.64 -11.66 4.52
N PRO A 88 5.02 -10.52 4.87
CA PRO A 88 5.75 -9.34 5.32
C PRO A 88 6.43 -9.59 6.67
N ARG A 89 7.60 -9.00 6.84
CA ARG A 89 8.22 -8.79 8.16
C ARG A 89 7.94 -7.37 8.64
N LYS A 90 8.11 -7.18 9.94
CA LYS A 90 7.96 -5.88 10.61
C LYS A 90 8.70 -4.79 9.83
N THR A 91 8.07 -3.62 9.72
CA THR A 91 8.53 -2.41 9.04
C THR A 91 8.75 -2.50 7.53
N GLN A 92 8.54 -3.65 6.89
CA GLN A 92 8.70 -3.74 5.44
C GLN A 92 7.61 -2.96 4.71
N ALA A 93 6.37 -3.04 5.16
CA ALA A 93 5.27 -2.31 4.53
C ALA A 93 5.45 -0.80 4.71
N GLU A 94 5.93 -0.37 5.88
CA GLU A 94 6.27 1.03 6.16
C GLU A 94 7.35 1.54 5.21
N TYR A 95 8.45 0.80 5.08
CA TYR A 95 9.55 1.16 4.19
C TYR A 95 9.09 1.31 2.73
N VAL A 96 8.30 0.35 2.24
CA VAL A 96 7.79 0.37 0.87
C VAL A 96 6.82 1.53 0.66
N ALA A 97 5.88 1.74 1.58
CA ALA A 97 4.91 2.82 1.51
C ALA A 97 5.59 4.20 1.53
N TYR A 98 6.61 4.38 2.37
CA TYR A 98 7.45 5.56 2.38
C TYR A 98 8.11 5.79 1.02
N LYS A 99 8.73 4.76 0.43
CA LYS A 99 9.36 4.87 -0.89
C LYS A 99 8.38 5.26 -1.99
N ILE A 100 7.19 4.66 -2.01
CA ILE A 100 6.13 4.99 -2.96
C ILE A 100 5.70 6.45 -2.79
N ALA A 101 5.38 6.86 -1.55
CA ALA A 101 4.89 8.20 -1.26
C ALA A 101 5.93 9.28 -1.57
N THR A 102 7.20 9.06 -1.23
CA THR A 102 8.30 9.98 -1.56
C THR A 102 8.45 10.16 -3.07
N ALA A 103 8.45 9.07 -3.83
CA ALA A 103 8.57 9.13 -5.29
C ALA A 103 7.37 9.87 -5.93
N VAL A 104 6.14 9.68 -5.43
CA VAL A 104 4.97 10.45 -5.87
C VAL A 104 5.11 11.94 -5.53
N LEU A 105 5.53 12.28 -4.30
CA LEU A 105 5.69 13.67 -3.86
C LEU A 105 6.80 14.41 -4.61
N GLN A 106 7.83 13.68 -5.07
CA GLN A 106 8.95 14.23 -5.84
C GLN A 106 8.69 14.25 -7.34
N GLY A 107 7.56 13.70 -7.81
CA GLY A 107 7.22 13.66 -9.25
C GLY A 107 8.08 12.68 -10.06
N GLU A 108 8.57 11.61 -9.42
CA GLU A 108 9.41 10.59 -10.07
C GLU A 108 8.60 9.48 -10.77
N ILE A 109 7.25 9.56 -10.71
CA ILE A 109 6.31 8.55 -11.25
C ILE A 109 5.11 9.20 -11.92
#